data_AF-A0A936KHP9-F1
#
_entry.id   AF-A0A936KHP9-F1
#
_cell.length_a   1.000
_cell.length_b   1.000
_cell.length_c   1.000
_cell.angle_alpha   90.00
_cell.angle_beta   90.00
_cell.angle_gamma   90.00
#
_symmetry.space_group_name_H-M   'P 1'
#
loop_
_entity.id
_entity.type
_entity.pdbx_description
1 polymer ?
#
loop_
_entity_poly.entity_id
_entity_poly.type
_entity_poly.pdbx_seq_one_letter_code
_entity_poly.pdbx_strand_id
1 'polypeptide(L)'
;MNKVVNINLGGVQFTMDDIAYDRLSQYLLTLKKHFSASEGCDEIMADIEARLAELFQEHLSGRTIVTVKDVEASINIMGKPEDFGAETIEDNTTKQKSGTSGTTFKTGKKLYRDDSNKVIGGVCYGIAAYFGIEDPLWVRLAFLAFSFTGFAIPLYIILMIILPKAETSADYLAMKGEPINVSNIAKTIETEIERLSNKISGFDKSPEDKKKAFSGNQTRQAIENGMSAVGEAIQYAIHFFGKIFRPFVFLIGILLTIVLCLIWFALFYGFWNSGPIFNSIFDSRGYSILGLFNGFVLVGIPLISLILVVFQSVRKYKIKPYVWASMWSFWSINLISGIFLGTSVGNSFSTFYDTRQTSSFTSSDTMYINTEDLVNGMDINMFGLR
;
A
#
# COMPACT_ATOMS: atom_id res chain seq x y z
N MET A 1 34.89 -43.88 -27.40
CA MET A 1 33.96 -42.73 -27.33
C MET A 1 33.41 -42.68 -25.91
N ASN A 2 33.53 -41.54 -25.24
CA ASN A 2 32.82 -41.35 -23.98
C ASN A 2 31.34 -41.17 -24.28
N LYS A 3 30.49 -41.92 -23.59
CA LYS A 3 29.04 -41.74 -23.67
C LYS A 3 28.65 -40.51 -22.86
N VAL A 4 27.62 -39.81 -23.31
CA VAL A 4 27.03 -38.69 -22.57
C VAL A 4 25.64 -39.07 -22.09
N VAL A 5 25.31 -38.68 -20.87
CA VAL A 5 24.04 -38.95 -20.20
C VAL A 5 23.40 -37.63 -19.82
N ASN A 6 22.09 -37.51 -20.02
CA ASN A 6 21.31 -36.37 -19.55
C ASN A 6 20.68 -36.70 -18.21
N ILE A 7 20.92 -35.85 -17.21
CA ILE A 7 20.41 -36.03 -15.85
C ILE A 7 19.66 -34.78 -15.39
N ASN A 8 18.74 -34.98 -14.44
CA ASN A 8 18.14 -33.90 -13.67
C ASN A 8 18.75 -33.92 -12.28
N LEU A 9 19.32 -32.79 -11.86
CA LEU A 9 19.92 -32.61 -10.53
C LEU A 9 19.32 -31.34 -9.92
N GLY A 10 18.61 -31.48 -8.80
CA GLY A 10 17.98 -30.34 -8.12
C GLY A 10 16.99 -29.55 -8.99
N GLY A 11 16.34 -30.20 -9.97
CA GLY A 11 15.41 -29.56 -10.90
C GLY A 11 16.04 -28.96 -12.16
N VAL A 12 17.37 -29.02 -12.32
CA VAL A 12 18.11 -28.49 -13.46
C VAL A 12 18.64 -29.63 -14.34
N GLN A 13 18.54 -29.48 -15.67
CA GLN A 13 19.03 -30.48 -16.62
C GLN A 13 20.50 -30.26 -16.96
N PHE A 14 21.29 -31.32 -16.89
CA PHE A 14 22.71 -31.34 -17.26
C PHE A 14 23.02 -32.48 -18.23
N THR A 15 23.97 -32.24 -19.14
CA THR A 15 24.60 -33.28 -19.97
C THR A 15 25.98 -33.59 -19.38
N MET A 16 26.30 -34.87 -19.23
CA MET A 16 27.45 -35.32 -18.43
C MET A 16 28.13 -36.54 -19.07
N ASP A 17 29.45 -36.65 -18.92
CA ASP A 17 30.19 -37.87 -19.32
C ASP A 17 29.80 -39.08 -18.44
N ASP A 18 29.76 -40.28 -19.02
CA ASP A 18 29.41 -41.56 -18.35
C ASP A 18 30.19 -41.79 -17.04
N ILE A 19 31.50 -41.53 -17.06
CA ILE A 19 32.38 -41.69 -15.89
C ILE A 19 32.07 -40.66 -14.80
N ALA A 20 31.70 -39.45 -15.21
CA ALA A 20 31.32 -38.39 -14.28
C ALA A 20 29.95 -38.69 -13.64
N TYR A 21 29.06 -39.31 -14.41
CA TYR A 21 27.76 -39.79 -13.92
C TYR A 21 27.92 -40.88 -12.87
N ASP A 22 28.72 -41.90 -13.16
CA ASP A 22 28.99 -42.97 -12.20
C ASP A 22 29.56 -42.43 -10.89
N ARG A 23 30.51 -41.47 -10.98
CA ARG A 23 31.11 -40.86 -9.79
C ARG A 23 30.12 -40.05 -8.96
N LEU A 24 29.28 -39.24 -9.60
CA LEU A 24 28.24 -38.46 -8.93
C LEU A 24 27.17 -39.37 -8.31
N SER A 25 26.74 -40.40 -9.04
CA SER A 25 25.75 -41.37 -8.59
C SER A 25 26.22 -42.11 -7.34
N GLN A 26 27.47 -42.59 -7.33
CA GLN A 26 28.09 -43.20 -6.16
C GLN A 26 28.14 -42.25 -4.96
N TYR A 27 28.48 -40.97 -5.19
CA TYR A 27 28.50 -39.95 -4.14
C TYR A 27 27.11 -39.75 -3.51
N LEU A 28 26.09 -39.50 -4.34
CA LEU A 28 24.71 -39.30 -3.88
C LEU A 28 24.14 -40.55 -3.19
N LEU A 29 24.44 -41.76 -3.70
CA LEU A 29 24.03 -43.01 -3.08
C LEU A 29 24.67 -43.20 -1.70
N THR A 30 25.94 -42.84 -1.55
CA THR A 30 26.64 -42.94 -0.27
C THR A 30 26.04 -41.96 0.75
N LEU A 31 25.73 -40.73 0.33
CA LEU A 31 25.06 -39.75 1.17
C LEU A 31 23.66 -40.19 1.58
N LYS A 32 22.86 -40.69 0.62
CA LYS A 32 21.52 -41.22 0.90
C LYS A 32 21.56 -42.37 1.91
N LYS A 33 22.55 -43.27 1.79
CA LYS A 33 22.75 -44.36 2.75
C LYS A 33 23.08 -43.82 4.15
N HIS A 34 23.94 -42.82 4.25
CA HIS A 34 24.31 -42.20 5.52
C HIS A 34 23.11 -41.51 6.20
N PHE A 35 22.35 -40.69 5.47
CA PHE A 35 21.21 -39.94 6.02
C PHE A 35 19.91 -40.75 6.08
N SER A 36 19.91 -42.01 5.64
CA SER A 36 18.71 -42.87 5.66
C SER A 36 18.08 -43.06 7.05
N ALA A 37 18.88 -42.90 8.11
CA ALA A 37 18.42 -42.98 9.49
C ALA A 37 17.90 -41.65 10.06
N SER A 38 18.19 -40.51 9.42
CA SER A 38 17.72 -39.19 9.88
C SER A 38 16.29 -38.92 9.41
N GLU A 39 15.44 -38.42 10.31
CA GLU A 39 14.16 -37.83 9.92
C GLU A 39 14.47 -36.60 9.04
N GLY A 40 14.00 -36.59 7.78
CA GLY A 40 14.32 -35.52 6.81
C GLY A 40 15.31 -35.89 5.70
N CYS A 41 15.68 -37.17 5.55
CA CYS A 41 16.61 -37.63 4.50
C CYS A 41 16.30 -37.08 3.09
N ASP A 42 15.02 -37.10 2.68
CA ASP A 42 14.61 -36.64 1.35
C ASP A 42 14.81 -35.12 1.18
N GLU A 43 14.58 -34.33 2.23
CA GLU A 43 14.81 -32.87 2.24
C GLU A 43 16.31 -32.55 2.20
N ILE A 44 17.10 -33.27 3.00
CA ILE A 44 18.57 -33.14 3.02
C ILE A 44 19.14 -33.45 1.63
N MET A 45 18.69 -34.53 0.99
CA MET A 45 19.15 -34.89 -0.35
C MET A 45 18.73 -33.86 -1.40
N ALA A 46 17.50 -33.33 -1.33
CA ALA A 46 17.04 -32.31 -2.26
C ALA A 46 17.89 -31.02 -2.19
N ASP A 47 18.22 -30.54 -0.99
CA ASP A 47 19.06 -29.35 -0.81
C ASP A 47 20.52 -29.58 -1.24
N ILE A 48 21.06 -30.79 -1.00
CA ILE A 48 22.39 -31.18 -1.48
C ILE A 48 22.44 -31.20 -3.01
N GLU A 49 21.43 -31.79 -3.65
CA GLU A 49 21.31 -31.83 -5.11
C GLU A 49 21.16 -30.44 -5.72
N ALA A 50 20.34 -29.57 -5.11
CA ALA A 50 20.19 -28.18 -5.52
C ALA A 50 21.53 -27.42 -5.44
N ARG A 51 22.27 -27.58 -4.33
CA ARG A 51 23.59 -26.94 -4.19
C ARG A 51 24.62 -27.49 -5.17
N LEU A 52 24.62 -28.79 -5.45
CA LEU A 52 25.49 -29.38 -6.47
C LEU A 52 25.17 -28.84 -7.86
N ALA A 53 23.88 -28.65 -8.18
CA ALA A 53 23.45 -28.05 -9.44
C ALA A 53 23.91 -26.58 -9.57
N GLU A 54 23.90 -25.80 -8.49
CA GLU A 54 24.48 -24.46 -8.47
C GLU A 54 26.00 -24.48 -8.72
N LEU A 55 26.73 -25.35 -8.03
CA LEU A 55 28.18 -25.50 -8.19
C LEU A 55 28.56 -25.91 -9.61
N PHE A 56 27.78 -26.80 -10.24
CA PHE A 56 28.00 -27.16 -11.64
C PHE A 56 27.77 -25.99 -12.58
N GLN A 57 26.71 -25.20 -12.40
CA GLN A 57 26.48 -24.00 -13.21
C GLN A 57 27.63 -22.98 -13.08
N GLU A 58 28.16 -22.80 -11.87
CA GLU A 58 29.30 -21.90 -11.61
C GLU A 58 30.58 -22.39 -12.33
N HIS A 59 30.91 -23.68 -12.22
CA HIS A 59 32.12 -24.26 -12.82
C HIS A 59 32.02 -24.48 -14.33
N LEU A 60 30.81 -24.57 -14.89
CA LEU A 60 30.63 -24.84 -16.32
C LEU A 60 31.10 -23.67 -17.20
N SER A 61 31.06 -22.40 -16.73
CA SER A 61 31.62 -21.22 -17.45
C SER A 61 31.30 -21.18 -18.96
N GLY A 62 30.11 -21.65 -19.36
CA GLY A 62 29.67 -21.72 -20.77
C GLY A 62 29.93 -23.05 -21.51
N ARG A 63 30.53 -24.06 -20.87
CA ARG A 63 30.58 -25.45 -21.38
C ARG A 63 29.24 -26.14 -21.18
N THR A 64 28.85 -27.03 -22.09
CA THR A 64 27.57 -27.76 -22.04
C THR A 64 27.68 -29.13 -21.35
N ILE A 65 28.89 -29.69 -21.25
CA ILE A 65 29.13 -31.05 -20.74
C ILE A 65 29.89 -30.99 -19.42
N VAL A 66 29.33 -31.63 -18.39
CA VAL A 66 29.97 -31.81 -17.08
C VAL A 66 31.01 -32.94 -17.15
N THR A 67 32.26 -32.62 -16.80
CA THR A 67 33.37 -33.60 -16.79
C THR A 67 33.66 -34.12 -15.38
N VAL A 68 34.44 -35.20 -15.27
CA VAL A 68 34.83 -35.79 -13.98
C VAL A 68 35.51 -34.76 -13.06
N LYS A 69 36.32 -33.85 -13.63
CA LYS A 69 37.00 -32.79 -12.88
C LYS A 69 36.03 -31.82 -12.21
N ASP A 70 34.92 -31.51 -12.90
CA ASP A 70 33.88 -30.61 -12.39
C ASP A 70 33.13 -31.28 -11.22
N VAL A 71 32.87 -32.60 -11.33
CA VAL A 71 32.27 -33.40 -10.25
C VAL A 71 33.18 -33.47 -9.03
N GLU A 72 34.47 -33.76 -9.21
CA GLU A 72 35.43 -33.81 -8.11
C GLU A 72 35.62 -32.45 -7.42
N ALA A 73 35.63 -31.35 -8.18
CA ALA A 73 35.69 -30.00 -7.61
C ALA A 73 34.47 -29.71 -6.73
N SER A 74 33.26 -30.03 -7.21
CA SER A 74 32.04 -29.86 -6.42
C SER A 74 32.01 -30.76 -5.17
N ILE A 75 32.45 -32.02 -5.28
CA ILE A 75 32.57 -32.93 -4.11
C ILE A 75 33.56 -32.39 -3.09
N ASN A 76 34.69 -31.82 -3.51
CA ASN A 76 35.66 -31.24 -2.58
C ASN A 76 35.11 -30.01 -1.84
N ILE A 77 34.20 -29.24 -2.46
CA ILE A 77 33.51 -28.11 -1.80
C ILE A 77 32.45 -28.62 -0.82
N MET A 78 31.67 -29.63 -1.24
CA MET A 78 30.59 -30.22 -0.44
C MET A 78 31.11 -31.08 0.72
N GLY A 79 32.34 -31.60 0.60
CA GLY A 79 32.98 -32.53 1.53
C GLY A 79 32.85 -33.98 1.06
N LYS A 80 33.86 -34.79 1.36
CA LYS A 80 33.87 -36.20 0.95
C LYS A 80 32.98 -37.03 1.89
N PRO A 81 32.39 -38.14 1.42
CA PRO A 81 31.56 -38.99 2.29
C PRO A 81 32.34 -39.50 3.51
N GLU A 82 33.65 -39.72 3.35
CA GLU A 82 34.58 -40.11 4.41
C GLU A 82 34.69 -39.05 5.53
N ASP A 83 34.58 -37.76 5.20
CA ASP A 83 34.72 -36.65 6.14
C ASP A 83 33.56 -36.57 7.14
N PHE A 84 32.44 -37.23 6.82
CA PHE A 84 31.22 -37.24 7.64
C PHE A 84 30.88 -38.64 8.18
N GLY A 85 31.78 -39.61 8.03
CA GLY A 85 31.63 -40.95 8.60
C GLY A 85 30.80 -41.93 7.78
N ALA A 86 30.53 -41.64 6.49
CA ALA A 86 29.81 -42.54 5.61
C ALA A 86 30.71 -43.71 5.15
N GLU A 87 30.24 -44.94 5.29
CA GLU A 87 30.90 -46.12 4.76
C GLU A 87 30.74 -46.16 3.23
N THR A 88 31.86 -46.13 2.50
CA THR A 88 31.89 -46.26 1.03
C THR A 88 31.40 -47.64 0.60
N ILE A 89 30.75 -47.70 -0.57
CA ILE A 89 30.05 -48.92 -1.03
C ILE A 89 31.03 -50.01 -1.52
N GLU A 90 32.30 -49.71 -1.81
CA GLU A 90 33.32 -50.74 -2.12
C GLU A 90 34.77 -50.27 -1.84
N ASP A 91 35.59 -51.28 -1.53
CA ASP A 91 37.02 -51.38 -1.21
C ASP A 91 37.59 -50.98 0.16
N ASN A 92 38.07 -52.02 0.85
CA ASN A 92 39.05 -51.97 1.92
C ASN A 92 40.37 -51.45 1.35
N THR A 93 40.71 -50.17 1.56
CA THR A 93 42.12 -49.77 1.52
C THR A 93 42.40 -48.65 2.53
N THR A 94 43.30 -49.00 3.44
CA THR A 94 44.16 -48.21 4.33
C THR A 94 43.75 -46.75 4.62
N LYS A 95 43.36 -46.53 5.89
CA LYS A 95 43.31 -45.22 6.54
C LYS A 95 44.64 -44.46 6.35
N GLN A 96 44.66 -43.49 5.43
CA GLN A 96 45.67 -42.44 5.40
C GLN A 96 45.03 -41.15 5.91
N LYS A 97 45.46 -40.72 7.11
CA LYS A 97 45.19 -39.41 7.67
C LYS A 97 45.71 -38.34 6.70
N SER A 98 44.82 -37.77 5.91
CA SER A 98 45.11 -36.58 5.10
C SER A 98 44.75 -35.36 5.92
N GLY A 99 45.77 -34.56 6.25
CA GLY A 99 45.62 -33.33 7.02
C GLY A 99 44.71 -32.34 6.30
N THR A 100 43.74 -31.83 7.05
CA THR A 100 42.81 -30.77 6.68
C THR A 100 43.55 -29.55 6.14
N SER A 101 43.54 -29.36 4.82
CA SER A 101 43.68 -28.05 4.20
C SER A 101 42.31 -27.66 3.65
N GLY A 102 41.40 -27.35 4.56
CA GLY A 102 40.11 -26.77 4.22
C GLY A 102 40.33 -25.35 3.73
N THR A 103 40.45 -25.17 2.42
CA THR A 103 40.25 -23.86 1.80
C THR A 103 38.79 -23.47 2.07
N THR A 104 38.56 -22.72 3.16
CA THR A 104 37.26 -22.15 3.49
C THR A 104 36.90 -21.13 2.43
N PHE A 105 36.23 -21.58 1.37
CA PHE A 105 35.59 -20.68 0.42
C PHE A 105 34.46 -19.97 1.17
N LYS A 106 34.66 -18.69 1.46
CA LYS A 106 33.61 -17.83 2.01
C LYS A 106 32.63 -17.52 0.89
N THR A 107 31.55 -18.30 0.79
CA THR A 107 30.37 -17.89 0.02
C THR A 107 29.95 -16.52 0.54
N GLY A 108 29.80 -15.54 -0.35
CA GLY A 108 29.48 -14.16 0.03
C GLY A 108 28.20 -14.10 0.87
N LYS A 109 28.24 -13.38 1.99
CA LYS A 109 27.05 -13.18 2.83
C LYS A 109 25.99 -12.46 2.02
N LYS A 110 24.79 -13.03 1.95
CA LYS A 110 23.60 -12.40 1.37
C LYS A 110 22.58 -12.12 2.47
N LEU A 111 21.90 -10.99 2.37
CA LEU A 111 20.87 -10.62 3.34
C LEU A 111 19.54 -11.24 2.92
N TYR A 112 19.02 -12.13 3.74
CA TYR A 112 17.70 -12.75 3.58
C TYR A 112 16.79 -12.37 4.73
N ARG A 113 15.48 -12.48 4.52
CA ARG A 113 14.49 -12.48 5.61
C ARG A 113 14.21 -13.93 6.01
N ASP A 114 14.15 -14.19 7.32
CA ASP A 114 13.83 -15.52 7.84
C ASP A 114 12.37 -15.60 8.33
N ASP A 115 11.55 -16.44 7.69
CA ASP A 115 10.14 -16.63 8.05
C ASP A 115 9.95 -17.66 9.19
N SER A 116 10.95 -18.52 9.44
CA SER A 116 10.90 -19.58 10.46
C SER A 116 10.99 -19.02 11.89
N ASN A 117 11.82 -17.99 12.09
CA ASN A 117 12.04 -17.31 13.38
C ASN A 117 11.37 -15.91 13.46
N LYS A 118 10.21 -15.75 12.81
CA LYS A 118 9.53 -14.44 12.74
C LYS A 118 8.76 -14.07 14.02
N VAL A 119 8.89 -12.81 14.45
CA VAL A 119 7.94 -12.14 15.36
C VAL A 119 7.06 -11.19 14.57
N ILE A 120 7.69 -10.35 13.74
CA ILE A 120 7.06 -9.57 12.68
C ILE A 120 7.98 -9.74 11.48
N GLY A 121 7.45 -10.15 10.32
CA GLY A 121 8.08 -10.08 8.99
C GLY A 121 9.44 -10.76 8.73
N GLY A 122 10.14 -11.31 9.73
CA GLY A 122 11.43 -12.00 9.57
C GLY A 122 12.66 -11.10 9.37
N VAL A 123 12.45 -9.79 9.18
CA VAL A 123 13.49 -8.82 8.79
C VAL A 123 14.54 -8.62 9.89
N CYS A 124 14.15 -8.46 11.15
CA CYS A 124 15.09 -8.22 12.24
C CYS A 124 16.00 -9.43 12.49
N TYR A 125 15.47 -10.65 12.31
CA TYR A 125 16.27 -11.87 12.44
C TYR A 125 17.28 -11.95 11.30
N GLY A 126 16.85 -11.67 10.07
CA GLY A 126 17.72 -11.66 8.90
C GLY A 126 18.90 -10.69 9.02
N ILE A 127 18.62 -9.47 9.49
CA ILE A 127 19.66 -8.47 9.79
C ILE A 127 20.60 -8.97 10.90
N ALA A 128 20.06 -9.52 11.98
CA ALA A 128 20.88 -10.04 13.08
C ALA A 128 21.84 -11.15 12.60
N ALA A 129 21.32 -12.11 11.82
CA ALA A 129 22.12 -13.22 11.29
C ALA A 129 23.20 -12.74 10.31
N TYR A 130 22.89 -11.79 9.42
CA TYR A 130 23.87 -11.21 8.49
C TYR A 130 25.04 -10.54 9.22
N PHE A 131 24.72 -9.72 10.24
CA PHE A 131 25.72 -9.00 11.04
C PHE A 131 26.37 -9.88 12.13
N GLY A 132 25.96 -11.13 12.30
CA GLY A 132 26.50 -12.03 13.32
C GLY A 132 26.13 -11.62 14.75
N ILE A 133 24.99 -10.95 14.92
CA ILE A 133 24.46 -10.59 16.24
C ILE A 133 23.78 -11.84 16.80
N GLU A 134 24.29 -12.36 17.93
CA GLU A 134 23.78 -13.59 18.57
C GLU A 134 22.31 -13.48 18.96
N ASP A 135 21.88 -12.31 19.44
CA ASP A 135 20.52 -12.04 19.86
C ASP A 135 19.79 -11.03 18.95
N PRO A 136 18.77 -11.47 18.18
CA PRO A 136 17.92 -10.59 17.36
C PRO A 136 17.16 -9.52 18.17
N LEU A 137 17.14 -9.65 19.50
CA LEU A 137 16.50 -8.72 20.43
C LEU A 137 17.11 -7.31 20.30
N TRP A 138 18.42 -7.20 20.12
CA TRP A 138 19.10 -5.91 19.96
C TRP A 138 18.65 -5.17 18.70
N VAL A 139 18.48 -5.89 17.59
CA VAL A 139 17.98 -5.31 16.33
C VAL A 139 16.52 -4.86 16.49
N ARG A 140 15.70 -5.64 17.22
CA ARG A 140 14.31 -5.24 17.53
C ARG A 140 14.25 -3.99 18.39
N LEU A 141 15.09 -3.90 19.42
CA LEU A 141 15.16 -2.73 20.29
C LEU A 141 15.65 -1.49 19.54
N ALA A 142 16.60 -1.66 18.61
CA ALA A 142 17.05 -0.58 17.73
C ALA A 142 15.91 -0.07 16.83
N PHE A 143 15.14 -0.96 16.20
CA PHE A 143 13.96 -0.57 15.40
C PHE A 143 12.89 0.10 16.26
N LEU A 144 12.67 -0.36 17.49
CA LEU A 144 11.72 0.24 18.42
C LEU A 144 12.17 1.64 18.85
N ALA A 145 13.45 1.82 19.17
CA ALA A 145 14.04 3.13 19.45
C ALA A 145 13.95 4.07 18.24
N PHE A 146 14.18 3.54 17.03
CA PHE A 146 14.02 4.31 15.80
C PHE A 146 12.56 4.65 15.51
N SER A 147 11.60 3.89 16.03
CA SER A 147 10.17 4.16 15.83
C SER A 147 9.73 5.50 16.40
N PHE A 148 10.43 6.02 17.41
CA PHE A 148 10.18 7.38 17.94
C PHE A 148 10.48 8.50 16.94
N THR A 149 11.28 8.22 15.90
CA THR A 149 11.58 9.18 14.82
C THR A 149 10.52 9.18 13.70
N GLY A 150 9.56 8.23 13.71
CA GLY A 150 8.53 8.08 12.69
C GLY A 150 8.99 7.40 11.39
N PHE A 151 10.30 7.25 11.17
CA PHE A 151 10.86 6.66 9.94
C PHE A 151 11.01 5.13 9.98
N ALA A 152 11.00 4.53 11.17
CA ALA A 152 11.24 3.09 11.33
C ALA A 152 10.17 2.22 10.67
N ILE A 153 8.90 2.61 10.75
CA ILE A 153 7.77 1.81 10.24
C ILE A 153 7.80 1.73 8.71
N PRO A 154 7.88 2.85 7.96
CA PRO A 154 8.04 2.80 6.51
C PRO A 154 9.29 2.04 6.08
N LEU A 155 10.43 2.30 6.72
CA LEU A 155 11.70 1.64 6.42
C LEU A 155 11.59 0.11 6.58
N TYR A 156 10.95 -0.33 7.65
CA TYR A 156 10.72 -1.75 7.92
C TYR A 156 9.86 -2.41 6.84
N ILE A 157 8.78 -1.76 6.41
CA ILE A 157 7.90 -2.26 5.34
C ILE A 157 8.65 -2.33 4.01
N ILE A 158 9.44 -1.32 3.68
CA ILE A 158 10.28 -1.30 2.47
C ILE A 158 11.25 -2.49 2.50
N LEU A 159 11.94 -2.70 3.62
CA LEU A 159 12.90 -3.78 3.77
C LEU A 159 12.24 -5.17 3.70
N MET A 160 11.00 -5.30 4.20
CA MET A 160 10.21 -6.53 4.08
C MET A 160 9.81 -6.86 2.63
N ILE A 161 9.61 -5.85 1.78
CA ILE A 161 9.28 -6.03 0.36
C ILE A 161 10.54 -6.35 -0.44
N ILE A 162 11.66 -5.68 -0.16
CA ILE A 162 12.90 -5.85 -0.92
C ILE A 162 13.60 -7.17 -0.58
N LEU A 163 13.57 -7.61 0.69
CA LEU A 163 14.33 -8.78 1.10
C LEU A 163 13.68 -10.10 0.67
N PRO A 164 14.43 -10.96 -0.08
CA PRO A 164 13.98 -12.30 -0.40
C PRO A 164 13.85 -13.14 0.87
N LYS A 165 12.98 -14.14 0.85
CA LYS A 165 12.86 -15.11 1.94
C LYS A 165 13.97 -16.16 1.80
N ALA A 166 14.52 -16.62 2.92
CA ALA A 166 15.33 -17.83 2.93
C ALA A 166 14.37 -19.04 2.84
N GLU A 167 14.42 -19.77 1.74
CA GLU A 167 13.57 -20.95 1.49
C GLU A 167 14.32 -22.27 1.65
N THR A 168 15.64 -22.27 1.44
CA THR A 168 16.51 -23.46 1.51
C THR A 168 17.49 -23.39 2.69
N SER A 169 18.00 -24.54 3.12
CA SER A 169 19.05 -24.61 4.16
C SER A 169 20.34 -23.94 3.70
N ALA A 170 20.61 -24.00 2.39
CA ALA A 170 21.73 -23.30 1.76
C ALA A 170 21.60 -21.76 1.91
N ASP A 171 20.41 -21.19 1.70
CA ASP A 171 20.16 -19.76 1.91
C ASP A 171 20.35 -19.34 3.38
N TYR A 172 19.91 -20.20 4.31
CA TYR A 172 20.07 -19.95 5.74
C TYR A 172 21.55 -19.94 6.16
N LEU A 173 22.35 -20.87 5.65
CA LEU A 173 23.80 -20.91 5.86
C LEU A 173 24.50 -19.71 5.22
N ALA A 174 24.07 -19.30 4.02
CA ALA A 174 24.59 -18.11 3.33
C ALA A 174 24.32 -16.82 4.11
N MET A 175 23.17 -16.71 4.79
CA MET A 175 22.83 -15.58 5.64
C MET A 175 23.74 -15.49 6.87
N LYS A 176 24.04 -16.63 7.52
CA LYS A 176 24.95 -16.69 8.67
C LYS A 176 26.43 -16.52 8.26
N GLY A 177 26.74 -16.81 7.01
CA GLY A 177 28.11 -16.86 6.51
C GLY A 177 28.85 -18.13 6.93
N GLU A 178 28.10 -19.21 7.19
CA GLU A 178 28.63 -20.55 7.39
C GLU A 178 28.89 -21.21 6.02
N PRO A 179 29.91 -22.09 5.89
CA PRO A 179 30.17 -22.78 4.63
C PRO A 179 29.00 -23.69 4.27
N ILE A 180 28.58 -23.66 3.00
CA ILE A 180 27.49 -24.48 2.48
C ILE A 180 28.07 -25.85 2.07
N ASN A 181 28.23 -26.74 3.05
CA ASN A 181 28.71 -28.11 2.88
C ASN A 181 27.65 -29.11 3.38
N VAL A 182 27.86 -30.40 3.10
CA VAL A 182 26.91 -31.47 3.43
C VAL A 182 26.59 -31.50 4.93
N SER A 183 27.60 -31.40 5.81
CA SER A 183 27.38 -31.44 7.26
C SER A 183 26.51 -30.28 7.76
N ASN A 184 26.70 -29.08 7.22
CA ASN A 184 25.98 -27.91 7.69
C ASN A 184 24.54 -27.89 7.17
N ILE A 185 24.31 -28.36 5.93
CA ILE A 185 22.96 -28.54 5.38
C ILE A 185 22.19 -29.57 6.21
N ALA A 186 22.78 -30.75 6.41
CA ALA A 186 22.17 -31.82 7.20
C ALA A 186 21.84 -31.37 8.63
N LYS A 187 22.81 -30.75 9.32
CA LYS A 187 22.60 -30.22 10.68
C LYS A 187 21.47 -29.21 10.74
N THR A 188 21.36 -28.30 9.76
CA THR A 188 20.31 -27.27 9.74
C THR A 188 18.93 -27.92 9.67
N ILE A 189 18.73 -28.88 8.76
CA ILE A 189 17.45 -29.59 8.58
C ILE A 189 17.12 -30.43 9.80
N GLU A 190 18.08 -31.18 10.35
CA GLU A 190 17.87 -31.95 11.58
C GLU A 190 17.40 -31.05 12.73
N THR A 191 17.99 -29.85 12.89
CA THR A 191 17.51 -28.89 13.91
C THR A 191 16.13 -28.31 13.60
N GLU A 192 15.76 -28.14 12.34
CA GLU A 192 14.42 -27.67 11.95
C GLU A 192 13.36 -28.74 12.20
N ILE A 193 13.64 -29.99 11.85
CA ILE A 193 12.76 -31.14 12.09
C ILE A 193 12.63 -31.42 13.59
N GLU A 194 13.72 -31.34 14.36
CA GLU A 194 13.67 -31.47 15.81
C GLU A 194 12.79 -30.37 16.44
N ARG A 195 12.90 -29.11 15.95
CA ARG A 195 12.03 -28.00 16.39
C ARG A 195 10.57 -28.25 16.02
N LEU A 196 10.30 -28.75 14.83
CA LEU A 196 8.95 -29.09 14.39
C LEU A 196 8.38 -30.25 15.22
N SER A 197 9.14 -31.32 15.42
CA SER A 197 8.79 -32.48 16.24
C SER A 197 8.49 -32.07 17.69
N ASN A 198 9.34 -31.23 18.30
CA ASN A 198 9.11 -30.64 19.62
C ASN A 198 7.85 -29.76 19.68
N LYS A 199 7.55 -29.03 18.61
CA LYS A 199 6.34 -28.18 18.53
C LYS A 199 5.07 -29.01 18.33
N ILE A 200 5.15 -30.09 17.54
CA ILE A 200 4.04 -31.01 17.23
C ILE A 200 3.73 -31.92 18.42
N SER A 201 4.74 -32.44 19.12
CA SER A 201 4.55 -33.17 20.38
C SER A 201 3.96 -32.26 21.49
N GLY A 202 4.25 -30.97 21.47
CA GLY A 202 3.57 -29.97 22.30
C GLY A 202 2.08 -29.76 21.92
N PHE A 203 1.68 -30.13 20.71
CA PHE A 203 0.30 -30.04 20.23
C PHE A 203 -0.58 -31.21 20.67
N ASP A 204 0.00 -32.38 20.95
CA ASP A 204 -0.69 -33.59 21.45
C ASP A 204 -1.07 -33.51 22.94
N LYS A 205 -0.67 -32.43 23.62
CA LYS A 205 -1.18 -32.12 24.97
C LYS A 205 -2.70 -31.92 24.91
N SER A 206 -3.41 -32.71 25.72
CA SER A 206 -4.87 -32.70 25.88
C SER A 206 -5.42 -31.27 25.95
N PRO A 207 -6.60 -30.98 25.37
CA PRO A 207 -7.26 -29.68 25.45
C PRO A 207 -7.34 -29.12 26.88
N GLU A 208 -7.37 -29.98 27.90
CA GLU A 208 -7.40 -29.62 29.31
C GLU A 208 -6.08 -29.04 29.84
N ASP A 209 -4.93 -29.52 29.36
CA ASP A 209 -3.61 -29.02 29.78
C ASP A 209 -3.27 -27.69 29.12
N LYS A 210 -3.69 -27.49 27.86
CA LYS A 210 -3.62 -26.18 27.20
C LYS A 210 -4.51 -25.16 27.91
N LYS A 211 -5.70 -25.56 28.36
CA LYS A 211 -6.61 -24.69 29.14
C LYS A 211 -6.02 -24.29 30.49
N LYS A 212 -5.35 -25.22 31.20
CA LYS A 212 -4.69 -24.93 32.48
C LYS A 212 -3.44 -24.06 32.33
N ALA A 213 -2.62 -24.28 31.31
CA ALA A 213 -1.46 -23.42 31.00
C ALA A 213 -1.87 -21.99 30.60
N PHE A 214 -3.00 -21.84 29.90
CA PHE A 214 -3.56 -20.54 29.52
C PHE A 214 -4.41 -19.89 30.63
N SER A 215 -4.82 -20.66 31.65
CA SER A 215 -5.64 -20.23 32.81
C SER A 215 -4.83 -20.06 34.10
N GLY A 216 -3.50 -20.04 34.04
CA GLY A 216 -2.65 -19.65 35.17
C GLY A 216 -2.69 -18.13 35.38
N ASN A 217 -2.78 -17.68 36.64
CA ASN A 217 -2.77 -16.24 36.99
C ASN A 217 -1.56 -15.49 36.38
N GLN A 218 -0.40 -16.15 36.25
CA GLN A 218 0.78 -15.59 35.58
C GLN A 218 0.59 -15.41 34.07
N THR A 219 -0.06 -16.35 33.37
CA THR A 219 -0.35 -16.23 31.93
C THR A 219 -1.39 -15.15 31.66
N ARG A 220 -2.40 -15.02 32.53
CA ARG A 220 -3.33 -13.88 32.50
C ARG A 220 -2.62 -12.55 32.72
N GLN A 221 -1.72 -12.45 33.69
CA GLN A 221 -0.93 -11.23 33.91
C GLN A 221 0.03 -10.94 32.75
N ALA A 222 0.66 -11.96 32.16
CA ALA A 222 1.54 -11.78 31.00
C ALA A 222 0.74 -11.37 29.74
N ILE A 223 -0.46 -11.92 29.56
CA ILE A 223 -1.38 -11.51 28.48
C ILE A 223 -1.93 -10.12 28.75
N GLU A 224 -2.35 -9.78 29.97
CA GLU A 224 -2.80 -8.42 30.32
C GLU A 224 -1.69 -7.39 30.17
N ASN A 225 -0.48 -7.68 30.67
CA ASN A 225 0.68 -6.80 30.53
C ASN A 225 1.16 -6.69 29.06
N GLY A 226 1.04 -7.76 28.27
CA GLY A 226 1.36 -7.75 26.85
C GLY A 226 0.30 -7.03 26.01
N MET A 227 -0.99 -7.25 26.31
CA MET A 227 -2.12 -6.62 25.63
C MET A 227 -2.22 -5.14 25.99
N SER A 228 -1.91 -4.77 27.24
CA SER A 228 -1.82 -3.37 27.66
C SER A 228 -0.61 -2.68 27.01
N ALA A 229 0.55 -3.33 26.92
CA ALA A 229 1.71 -2.75 26.21
C ALA A 229 1.46 -2.58 24.70
N VAL A 230 0.78 -3.54 24.05
CA VAL A 230 0.37 -3.42 22.64
C VAL A 230 -0.69 -2.34 22.48
N GLY A 231 -1.66 -2.27 23.38
CA GLY A 231 -2.70 -1.23 23.40
C GLY A 231 -2.12 0.17 23.59
N GLU A 232 -1.18 0.33 24.53
CA GLU A 232 -0.47 1.58 24.79
C GLU A 232 0.40 1.98 23.59
N ALA A 233 1.11 1.04 22.95
CA ALA A 233 1.88 1.31 21.74
C ALA A 233 0.99 1.76 20.58
N ILE A 234 -0.16 1.10 20.37
CA ILE A 234 -1.15 1.48 19.36
C ILE A 234 -1.73 2.87 19.66
N GLN A 235 -2.09 3.14 20.91
CA GLN A 235 -2.61 4.44 21.33
C GLN A 235 -1.55 5.54 21.14
N TYR A 236 -0.28 5.27 21.46
CA TYR A 236 0.82 6.20 21.24
C TYR A 236 1.03 6.46 19.75
N ALA A 237 0.96 5.42 18.91
CA ALA A 237 1.03 5.54 17.46
C ALA A 237 -0.12 6.37 16.90
N ILE A 238 -1.38 6.07 17.27
CA ILE A 238 -2.57 6.84 16.84
C ILE A 238 -2.45 8.31 17.29
N HIS A 239 -2.00 8.56 18.52
CA HIS A 239 -1.80 9.91 19.03
C HIS A 239 -0.67 10.64 18.29
N PHE A 240 0.43 9.96 17.98
CA PHE A 240 1.55 10.49 17.20
C PHE A 240 1.12 10.84 15.77
N PHE A 241 0.49 9.92 15.05
CA PHE A 241 -0.07 10.16 13.72
C PHE A 241 -1.12 11.27 13.75
N GLY A 242 -2.03 11.27 14.72
CA GLY A 242 -3.04 12.31 14.89
C GLY A 242 -2.42 13.70 15.07
N LYS A 243 -1.28 13.81 15.77
CA LYS A 243 -0.56 15.08 15.96
C LYS A 243 0.16 15.53 14.68
N ILE A 244 0.69 14.60 13.89
CA ILE A 244 1.36 14.88 12.60
C ILE A 244 0.38 15.34 11.52
N PHE A 245 -0.82 14.73 11.43
CA PHE A 245 -1.80 15.03 10.40
C PHE A 245 -2.61 16.29 10.69
N ARG A 246 -2.75 16.68 11.97
CA ARG A 246 -3.51 17.86 12.38
C ARG A 246 -3.10 19.18 11.70
N PRO A 247 -1.80 19.55 11.57
CA PRO A 247 -1.42 20.76 10.82
C PRO A 247 -1.75 20.67 9.33
N PHE A 248 -1.70 19.48 8.72
CA PHE A 248 -2.05 19.30 7.31
C PHE A 248 -3.55 19.49 7.06
N VAL A 249 -4.39 18.88 7.90
CA VAL A 249 -5.86 19.09 7.87
C VAL A 249 -6.21 20.56 8.17
N PHE A 250 -5.41 21.24 8.99
CA PHE A 250 -5.59 22.66 9.24
C PHE A 250 -5.25 23.51 8.01
N LEU A 251 -4.14 23.21 7.32
CA LEU A 251 -3.72 23.91 6.11
C LEU A 251 -4.74 23.76 4.97
N ILE A 252 -5.23 22.54 4.71
CA ILE A 252 -6.21 22.29 3.64
C ILE A 252 -7.53 23.02 3.92
N GLY A 253 -7.95 23.08 5.19
CA GLY A 253 -9.17 23.79 5.55
C GLY A 253 -9.04 25.32 5.46
N ILE A 254 -7.86 25.88 5.75
CA ILE A 254 -7.58 27.30 5.48
C ILE A 254 -7.64 27.57 3.97
N LEU A 255 -6.97 26.75 3.17
CA LEU A 255 -6.97 26.89 1.72
C LEU A 255 -8.41 26.87 1.17
N LEU A 256 -9.21 25.88 1.60
CA LEU A 256 -10.59 25.74 1.19
C LEU A 256 -11.45 26.95 1.61
N THR A 257 -11.20 27.50 2.81
CA THR A 257 -11.86 28.73 3.27
C THR A 257 -11.50 29.93 2.39
N ILE A 258 -10.23 30.09 2.02
CA ILE A 258 -9.78 31.17 1.12
C ILE A 258 -10.47 31.05 -0.24
N VAL A 259 -10.51 29.84 -0.81
CA VAL A 259 -11.17 29.59 -2.11
C VAL A 259 -12.66 29.97 -2.05
N LEU A 260 -13.37 29.57 -1.00
CA LEU A 260 -14.78 29.93 -0.82
C LEU A 260 -15.00 31.43 -0.63
N CYS A 261 -14.12 32.11 0.11
CA CYS A 261 -14.17 33.57 0.24
C CYS A 261 -13.96 34.27 -1.10
N LEU A 262 -13.03 33.78 -1.94
CA LEU A 262 -12.82 34.32 -3.29
C LEU A 262 -14.04 34.11 -4.18
N ILE A 263 -14.67 32.93 -4.12
CA ILE A 263 -15.94 32.66 -4.83
C ILE A 263 -17.03 33.63 -4.36
N TRP A 264 -17.16 33.83 -3.05
CA TRP A 264 -18.14 34.77 -2.50
C TRP A 264 -17.91 36.20 -2.99
N PHE A 265 -16.65 36.65 -3.01
CA PHE A 265 -16.28 37.98 -3.48
C PHE A 265 -16.54 38.16 -4.97
N ALA A 266 -16.23 37.15 -5.80
CA ALA A 266 -16.52 37.18 -7.23
C ALA A 266 -18.03 37.24 -7.50
N LEU A 267 -18.83 36.46 -6.76
CA LEU A 267 -20.28 36.53 -6.82
C LEU A 267 -20.79 37.91 -6.40
N PHE A 268 -20.30 38.47 -5.29
CA PHE A 268 -20.66 39.82 -4.85
C PHE A 268 -20.37 40.87 -5.93
N TYR A 269 -19.19 40.82 -6.57
CA TYR A 269 -18.83 41.73 -7.64
C TYR A 269 -19.76 41.59 -8.87
N GLY A 270 -20.05 40.37 -9.30
CA GLY A 270 -20.98 40.13 -10.41
C GLY A 270 -22.39 40.61 -10.08
N PHE A 271 -22.82 40.39 -8.85
CA PHE A 271 -24.14 40.78 -8.36
C PHE A 271 -24.29 42.30 -8.19
N TRP A 272 -23.22 43.00 -7.79
CA TRP A 272 -23.20 44.46 -7.74
C TRP A 272 -23.37 45.10 -9.12
N ASN A 273 -22.80 44.47 -10.15
CA ASN A 273 -22.86 44.96 -11.53
C ASN A 273 -24.10 44.47 -12.30
N SER A 274 -24.91 43.55 -11.76
CA SER A 274 -26.07 42.97 -12.46
C SER A 274 -27.33 43.84 -12.43
N GLY A 275 -27.28 45.03 -11.81
CA GLY A 275 -28.39 45.97 -11.71
C GLY A 275 -29.19 46.20 -13.01
N PRO A 276 -28.55 46.41 -14.18
CA PRO A 276 -29.27 46.58 -15.45
C PRO A 276 -30.15 45.38 -15.83
N ILE A 277 -29.70 44.16 -15.56
CA ILE A 277 -30.45 42.93 -15.86
C ILE A 277 -31.72 42.87 -15.01
N PHE A 278 -31.61 43.19 -13.71
CA PHE A 278 -32.78 43.26 -12.82
C PHE A 278 -33.75 44.38 -13.20
N ASN A 279 -33.26 45.51 -13.70
CA ASN A 279 -34.12 46.58 -14.19
C ASN A 279 -34.89 46.21 -15.48
N SER A 280 -34.37 45.28 -16.29
CA SER A 280 -35.08 44.79 -17.49
C SER A 280 -36.12 43.70 -17.20
N ILE A 281 -36.01 43.01 -16.07
CA ILE A 281 -36.92 41.90 -15.69
C ILE A 281 -38.10 42.42 -14.85
N PHE A 282 -37.89 43.48 -14.07
CA PHE A 282 -38.87 44.02 -13.14
C PHE A 282 -39.29 45.44 -13.55
N ASP A 283 -40.58 45.64 -13.78
CA ASP A 283 -41.15 46.94 -14.21
C ASP A 283 -41.03 48.05 -13.16
N SER A 284 -40.96 47.70 -11.87
CA SER A 284 -40.83 48.66 -10.77
C SER A 284 -39.44 48.62 -10.16
N ARG A 285 -38.83 49.81 -10.00
CA ARG A 285 -37.53 50.00 -9.34
C ARG A 285 -37.46 49.35 -7.95
N GLY A 286 -38.57 49.32 -7.21
CA GLY A 286 -38.64 48.66 -5.91
C GLY A 286 -38.48 47.14 -6.02
N TYR A 287 -39.16 46.51 -6.97
CA TYR A 287 -39.04 45.08 -7.22
C TYR A 287 -37.68 44.70 -7.79
N SER A 288 -37.04 45.56 -8.62
CA SER A 288 -35.68 45.31 -9.12
C SER A 288 -34.65 45.29 -7.99
N ILE A 289 -34.72 46.25 -7.05
CA ILE A 289 -33.83 46.31 -5.87
C ILE A 289 -34.07 45.13 -4.94
N LEU A 290 -35.34 44.78 -4.70
CA LEU A 290 -35.71 43.61 -3.89
C LEU A 290 -35.25 42.30 -4.54
N GLY A 291 -35.39 42.15 -5.87
CA GLY A 291 -34.93 40.98 -6.61
C GLY A 291 -33.41 40.82 -6.57
N LEU A 292 -32.68 41.93 -6.69
CA LEU A 292 -31.23 41.96 -6.49
C LEU A 292 -30.91 41.49 -5.06
N PHE A 293 -31.44 42.14 -4.04
CA PHE A 293 -31.21 41.73 -2.65
C PHE A 293 -31.57 40.24 -2.40
N ASN A 294 -32.66 39.76 -2.99
CA ASN A 294 -33.10 38.38 -2.90
C ASN A 294 -32.09 37.40 -3.48
N GLY A 295 -31.67 37.58 -4.74
CA GLY A 295 -30.71 36.69 -5.39
C GLY A 295 -29.37 36.62 -4.66
N PHE A 296 -28.90 37.76 -4.11
CA PHE A 296 -27.67 37.79 -3.34
C PHE A 296 -27.78 36.98 -2.03
N VAL A 297 -28.88 37.16 -1.29
CA VAL A 297 -29.10 36.48 0.00
C VAL A 297 -29.29 34.98 -0.19
N LEU A 298 -29.98 34.57 -1.26
CA LEU A 298 -30.33 33.18 -1.54
C LEU A 298 -29.09 32.33 -1.85
N VAL A 299 -28.10 32.89 -2.56
CA VAL A 299 -26.80 32.24 -2.84
C VAL A 299 -25.78 32.51 -1.72
N GLY A 300 -25.79 33.70 -1.16
CA GLY A 300 -24.80 34.16 -0.18
C GLY A 300 -24.88 33.43 1.16
N ILE A 301 -26.08 33.21 1.71
CA ILE A 301 -26.23 32.56 3.03
C ILE A 301 -25.77 31.10 3.00
N PRO A 302 -26.16 30.25 2.02
CA PRO A 302 -25.62 28.90 1.92
C PRO A 302 -24.09 28.89 1.83
N LEU A 303 -23.49 29.80 1.06
CA LEU A 303 -22.04 29.87 0.92
C LEU A 303 -21.34 30.29 2.22
N ILE A 304 -21.87 31.31 2.92
CA ILE A 304 -21.38 31.73 4.25
C ILE A 304 -21.54 30.59 5.27
N SER A 305 -22.64 29.85 5.21
CA SER A 305 -22.87 28.69 6.08
C SER A 305 -21.81 27.61 5.86
N LEU A 306 -21.42 27.37 4.61
CA LEU A 306 -20.39 26.41 4.26
C LEU A 306 -19.00 26.88 4.74
N ILE A 307 -18.69 28.16 4.58
CA ILE A 307 -17.48 28.78 5.15
C ILE A 307 -17.41 28.57 6.67
N LEU A 308 -18.53 28.78 7.38
CA LEU A 308 -18.60 28.59 8.83
C LEU A 308 -18.42 27.12 9.27
N VAL A 309 -18.97 26.16 8.52
CA VAL A 309 -18.77 24.72 8.80
C VAL A 309 -17.31 24.31 8.59
N VAL A 310 -16.69 24.77 7.50
CA VAL A 310 -15.28 24.48 7.21
C VAL A 310 -14.39 25.10 8.29
N PHE A 311 -14.65 26.36 8.65
CA PHE A 311 -13.93 27.04 9.71
C PHE A 311 -14.10 26.33 11.08
N GLN A 312 -15.29 25.82 11.37
CA GLN A 312 -15.58 25.01 12.57
C GLN A 312 -14.91 23.62 12.53
N SER A 313 -14.71 23.03 11.36
CA SER A 313 -14.00 21.75 11.24
C SER A 313 -12.50 21.91 11.56
N VAL A 314 -11.94 23.06 11.16
CA VAL A 314 -10.52 23.41 11.34
C VAL A 314 -10.23 23.91 12.76
N ARG A 315 -11.12 24.73 13.32
CA ARG A 315 -10.96 25.34 14.64
C ARG A 315 -11.94 24.70 15.60
N LYS A 316 -11.51 24.34 16.82
CA LYS A 316 -12.38 23.80 17.89
C LYS A 316 -13.44 24.79 18.42
N TYR A 317 -13.77 25.83 17.66
CA TYR A 317 -14.76 26.84 18.01
C TYR A 317 -16.17 26.30 17.69
N LYS A 318 -17.02 26.20 18.71
CA LYS A 318 -18.43 25.83 18.53
C LYS A 318 -19.28 27.08 18.32
N ILE A 319 -19.86 27.22 17.14
CA ILE A 319 -20.82 28.27 16.85
C ILE A 319 -22.10 27.98 17.65
N LYS A 320 -22.67 29.00 18.29
CA LYS A 320 -23.91 28.86 19.06
C LYS A 320 -25.08 28.47 18.13
N PRO A 321 -25.98 27.57 18.53
CA PRO A 321 -27.08 27.10 17.67
C PRO A 321 -28.02 28.22 17.20
N TYR A 322 -28.15 29.30 17.98
CA TYR A 322 -28.93 30.49 17.60
C TYR A 322 -28.41 31.19 16.33
N VAL A 323 -27.10 31.14 16.04
CA VAL A 323 -26.53 31.75 14.82
C VAL A 323 -26.96 30.96 13.58
N TRP A 324 -26.98 29.63 13.69
CA TRP A 324 -27.49 28.76 12.63
C TRP A 324 -28.99 28.96 12.42
N ALA A 325 -29.77 29.00 13.50
CA ALA A 325 -31.20 29.23 13.44
C ALA A 325 -31.55 30.59 12.81
N SER A 326 -30.83 31.66 13.16
CA SER A 326 -31.08 32.99 12.58
C SER A 326 -30.75 33.04 11.09
N MET A 327 -29.63 32.44 10.65
CA MET A 327 -29.26 32.37 9.23
C MET A 327 -30.30 31.61 8.39
N TRP A 328 -30.73 30.43 8.84
CA TRP A 328 -31.73 29.64 8.12
C TRP A 328 -33.13 30.25 8.16
N SER A 329 -33.49 30.91 9.27
CA SER A 329 -34.75 31.65 9.37
C SER A 329 -34.78 32.79 8.37
N PHE A 330 -33.71 33.58 8.30
CA PHE A 330 -33.61 34.70 7.37
C PHE A 330 -33.57 34.24 5.91
N TRP A 331 -32.86 33.16 5.60
CA TRP A 331 -32.86 32.55 4.27
C TRP A 331 -34.25 32.06 3.87
N SER A 332 -35.00 31.44 4.79
CA SER A 332 -36.38 30.99 4.53
C SER A 332 -37.33 32.15 4.26
N ILE A 333 -37.21 33.25 5.02
CA ILE A 333 -38.00 34.47 4.78
C ILE A 333 -37.67 35.06 3.41
N ASN A 334 -36.37 35.09 3.05
CA ASN A 334 -35.93 35.56 1.75
C ASN A 334 -36.45 34.66 0.61
N LEU A 335 -36.44 33.34 0.79
CA LEU A 335 -36.99 32.39 -0.18
C LEU A 335 -38.48 32.65 -0.45
N ILE A 336 -39.29 32.87 0.59
CA ILE A 336 -40.72 33.22 0.46
C ILE A 336 -40.88 34.53 -0.33
N SER A 337 -40.07 35.55 -0.03
CA SER A 337 -40.07 36.80 -0.79
C SER A 337 -39.66 36.59 -2.26
N GLY A 338 -38.73 35.68 -2.53
CA GLY A 338 -38.27 35.37 -3.89
C GLY A 338 -39.35 34.69 -4.71
N ILE A 339 -40.10 33.76 -4.10
CA ILE A 339 -41.26 33.11 -4.71
C ILE A 339 -42.33 34.15 -5.08
N PHE A 340 -42.62 35.09 -4.17
CA PHE A 340 -43.57 36.18 -4.44
C PHE A 340 -43.13 37.10 -5.59
N LEU A 341 -41.83 37.44 -5.66
CA LEU A 341 -41.29 38.22 -6.78
C LEU A 341 -41.38 37.43 -8.10
N GLY A 342 -41.07 36.13 -8.07
CA GLY A 342 -41.16 35.25 -9.23
C GLY A 342 -42.58 35.14 -9.79
N THR A 343 -43.60 35.03 -8.93
CA THR A 343 -45.01 35.03 -9.37
C THR A 343 -45.43 36.38 -9.94
N SER A 344 -44.98 37.49 -9.36
CA SER A 344 -45.23 38.85 -9.89
C SER A 344 -44.67 39.04 -11.30
N VAL A 345 -43.43 38.62 -11.51
CA VAL A 345 -42.77 38.66 -12.82
C VAL A 345 -43.51 37.77 -13.82
N GLY A 346 -43.82 36.52 -13.43
CA GLY A 346 -44.57 35.58 -14.28
C GLY A 346 -45.93 36.12 -14.72
N ASN A 347 -46.66 36.76 -13.81
CA ASN A 347 -47.93 37.41 -14.13
C ASN A 347 -47.74 38.60 -15.10
N SER A 348 -46.68 39.38 -14.93
CA SER A 348 -46.39 40.53 -15.80
C SER A 348 -46.09 40.10 -17.23
N PHE A 349 -45.36 39.00 -17.43
CA PHE A 349 -45.10 38.40 -18.74
C PHE A 349 -46.33 37.70 -19.36
N SER A 350 -47.35 37.35 -18.57
CA SER A 350 -48.59 36.75 -19.08
C SER A 350 -49.54 37.78 -19.72
N THR A 351 -49.28 39.08 -19.51
CA THR A 351 -50.06 40.18 -20.06
C THR A 351 -49.49 40.62 -21.41
N PHE A 352 -50.25 40.42 -22.49
CA PHE A 352 -49.91 40.96 -23.81
C PHE A 352 -50.16 42.47 -23.83
N TYR A 353 -49.16 43.27 -24.23
CA TYR A 353 -49.27 44.72 -24.38
C TYR A 353 -49.51 45.09 -25.84
N ASP A 354 -50.66 45.67 -26.16
CA ASP A 354 -50.89 46.34 -27.45
C ASP A 354 -50.33 47.78 -27.37
N THR A 355 -49.25 48.04 -28.11
CA THR A 355 -48.66 49.38 -28.17
C THR A 355 -49.22 50.14 -29.37
N ARG A 356 -50.04 51.18 -29.11
CA ARG A 356 -50.54 52.07 -30.16
C ARG A 356 -49.64 53.31 -30.29
N GLN A 357 -48.80 53.36 -31.31
CA GLN A 357 -48.05 54.58 -31.64
C GLN A 357 -48.92 55.52 -32.48
N THR A 358 -49.21 56.71 -31.97
CA THR A 358 -49.88 57.76 -32.76
C THR A 358 -48.82 58.72 -33.28
N SER A 359 -48.51 58.63 -34.56
CA SER A 359 -47.64 59.59 -35.24
C SER A 359 -48.50 60.70 -35.84
N SER A 360 -48.29 61.95 -35.44
CA SER A 360 -48.94 63.10 -36.07
C SER A 360 -48.21 63.44 -37.36
N PHE A 361 -48.84 63.15 -38.51
CA PHE A 361 -48.30 63.50 -39.82
C PHE A 361 -48.60 64.97 -40.15
N THR A 362 -47.61 65.68 -40.70
CA THR A 362 -47.83 67.01 -41.31
C THR A 362 -48.60 66.82 -42.61
N SER A 363 -49.60 67.66 -42.88
CA SER A 363 -50.50 67.56 -44.03
C SER A 363 -49.71 67.41 -45.34
N SER A 364 -49.86 66.26 -45.99
CA SER A 364 -49.23 65.86 -47.25
C SER A 364 -50.32 65.19 -48.09
N ASP A 365 -50.40 65.52 -49.38
CA ASP A 365 -51.40 64.98 -50.31
C ASP A 365 -51.21 63.48 -50.60
N THR A 366 -50.08 62.87 -50.20
CA THR A 366 -49.86 61.44 -50.43
C THR A 366 -49.10 60.81 -49.27
N MET A 367 -49.63 59.71 -48.73
CA MET A 367 -48.98 58.87 -47.73
C MET A 367 -48.52 57.57 -48.40
N TYR A 368 -47.23 57.26 -48.30
CA TYR A 368 -46.68 55.98 -48.73
C TYR A 368 -46.54 55.08 -47.51
N ILE A 369 -47.27 53.96 -47.49
CA ILE A 369 -47.20 52.94 -46.44
C ILE A 369 -46.43 51.75 -47.03
N ASN A 370 -45.39 51.30 -46.34
CA ASN A 370 -44.69 50.07 -46.70
C ASN A 370 -45.52 48.85 -46.26
N THR A 371 -45.86 47.97 -47.19
CA THR A 371 -46.74 46.83 -46.95
C THR A 371 -46.12 45.74 -46.07
N GLU A 372 -44.80 45.73 -45.87
CA GLU A 372 -44.14 44.83 -44.90
C GLU A 372 -44.56 45.13 -43.45
N ASP A 373 -44.86 46.38 -43.11
CA ASP A 373 -45.26 46.77 -41.76
C ASP A 373 -46.71 46.33 -41.43
N LEU A 374 -47.56 46.12 -42.44
CA LEU A 374 -48.94 45.64 -42.28
C LEU A 374 -49.04 44.14 -41.96
N VAL A 375 -48.05 43.35 -42.38
CA VAL A 375 -48.04 41.88 -42.17
C VAL A 375 -47.74 41.51 -40.72
N ASN A 376 -47.11 42.40 -39.94
CA ASN A 376 -46.76 42.19 -38.53
C ASN A 376 -47.91 42.52 -37.55
N GLY A 377 -49.17 42.48 -37.99
CA GLY A 377 -50.34 42.62 -37.12
C GLY A 377 -50.65 44.07 -36.72
N MET A 378 -50.22 45.05 -37.52
CA MET A 378 -50.47 46.47 -37.25
C MET A 378 -51.83 46.89 -37.82
N ASP A 379 -52.85 47.03 -36.96
CA ASP A 379 -54.17 47.56 -37.36
C ASP A 379 -54.12 49.09 -37.54
N ILE A 380 -54.10 49.54 -38.80
CA ILE A 380 -54.08 50.98 -39.14
C ILE A 380 -55.52 51.51 -39.19
N ASN A 381 -55.90 52.34 -38.22
CA ASN A 381 -57.22 52.96 -38.17
C ASN A 381 -57.17 54.39 -38.72
N MET A 382 -57.51 54.56 -40.00
CA MET A 382 -57.48 55.85 -40.72
C MET A 382 -58.79 56.64 -40.55
N PHE A 383 -59.07 57.13 -39.34
CA PHE A 383 -60.20 58.04 -39.12
C PHE A 383 -59.77 59.49 -39.33
N GLY A 384 -60.39 60.20 -40.29
CA GLY A 384 -60.21 61.64 -40.49
C GLY A 384 -59.54 62.07 -41.81
N LEU A 385 -59.25 61.15 -42.73
CA LEU A 385 -58.84 61.51 -44.10
C LEU A 385 -60.10 61.81 -44.93
N ARG A 386 -60.53 63.08 -44.95
CA ARG A 386 -61.52 63.56 -45.91
C ARG A 386 -61.15 64.93 -46.42
#